data_AF-A0AAD5M994-F1
#
_entry.id   AF-A0AAD5M994-F1
#
_cell.length_a   1.000
_cell.length_b   1.000
_cell.length_c   1.000
_cell.angle_alpha   90.00
_cell.angle_beta   90.00
_cell.angle_gamma   90.00
#
_symmetry.space_group_name_H-M   'P 1'
#
loop_
_entity.id
_entity.type
_entity.pdbx_description
1 polymer ?
#
loop_
_entity_poly.entity_id
_entity_poly.type
_entity_poly.pdbx_seq_one_letter_code
_entity_poly.pdbx_strand_id
1 'polypeptide(L)'
;MTPKSKKPTQASSPSPSPSSSSSSSPASSSSSSSSSVSLLSVIVALVALSVSGFAFVAPQQWELVKHHTQTRVLQLLDQYQGISPAPRELDCSTATQYLTEVGPVKGFHVICTKKSAEDVLSITAYKDGMAPALTTESPAEFAAFKAELERLFEISPPTDELAIKYKQPYAFFTPEGKRLERLGDIANRVVFLFEGGQFIWPGIKIGHKTIVRNVTGKGDLVLETLSMIPLVFSVEEFLKDEEIDVILDLSLEHLKPSGVTHMDGHEDRPATEWRTSTTYFLSSKRHELVQQIDRRTEDLVKVPMAHMEDVQVLRYEETQKYDQHTDYFPPEHHRNSPEVLKMIEHGYKNRMITVFWYMSDVARGGHTIFPRAGGKPMPSSTKDCSKGLKVPPQKRKVIVFYSMLPNGESDPMSLHGGCPVEEGIKYSGNKWVWNKPVSF
;
A
#
# COMPACT_ATOMS: atom_id res chain seq x y z
N MET A 1 4.29 -91.63 -9.13
CA MET A 1 3.79 -92.87 -8.51
C MET A 1 2.95 -92.53 -7.30
N THR A 2 1.88 -93.29 -7.07
CA THR A 2 0.95 -93.22 -5.93
C THR A 2 1.41 -94.17 -4.80
N PRO A 3 0.73 -94.25 -3.63
CA PRO A 3 0.19 -93.17 -2.80
C PRO A 3 0.47 -93.43 -1.29
N LYS A 4 -0.14 -92.64 -0.39
CA LYS A 4 -0.96 -93.22 0.69
C LYS A 4 -2.01 -92.23 1.22
N SER A 5 -3.16 -92.76 1.62
CA SER A 5 -4.30 -92.05 2.19
C SER A 5 -5.06 -93.00 3.12
N LYS A 6 -5.72 -92.47 4.16
CA LYS A 6 -6.82 -93.14 4.88
C LYS A 6 -7.87 -92.11 5.36
N LYS A 7 -9.05 -92.63 5.69
CA LYS A 7 -10.40 -92.02 5.82
C LYS A 7 -10.90 -92.28 7.28
N PRO A 8 -12.20 -92.14 7.72
CA PRO A 8 -13.45 -91.59 7.11
C PRO A 8 -14.47 -90.84 8.05
N THR A 9 -15.67 -90.51 7.51
CA THR A 9 -17.06 -90.44 8.14
C THR A 9 -17.39 -89.36 9.22
N GLN A 10 -18.43 -88.50 9.17
CA GLN A 10 -19.90 -88.51 8.85
C GLN A 10 -20.83 -88.74 10.08
N ALA A 11 -22.08 -88.25 10.22
CA ALA A 11 -23.06 -87.57 9.32
C ALA A 11 -23.57 -86.18 9.85
N SER A 12 -24.83 -85.69 9.94
CA SER A 12 -26.24 -86.21 9.84
C SER A 12 -27.31 -85.10 9.49
N SER A 13 -28.59 -85.22 9.90
CA SER A 13 -29.79 -84.31 9.69
C SER A 13 -30.90 -84.67 10.75
N PRO A 14 -32.21 -84.24 10.77
CA PRO A 14 -33.06 -83.35 9.92
C PRO A 14 -34.14 -82.42 10.64
N SER A 15 -35.01 -81.73 9.85
CA SER A 15 -36.46 -81.27 9.96
C SER A 15 -37.23 -81.06 11.32
N PRO A 16 -38.48 -80.47 11.42
CA PRO A 16 -39.47 -80.00 10.41
C PRO A 16 -40.20 -78.62 10.69
N SER A 17 -41.37 -78.38 10.04
CA SER A 17 -42.30 -77.20 10.05
C SER A 17 -43.33 -77.18 11.25
N PRO A 18 -44.37 -76.29 11.41
CA PRO A 18 -45.00 -75.29 10.49
C PRO A 18 -45.58 -73.95 11.10
N SER A 19 -46.33 -73.19 10.27
CA SER A 19 -47.55 -72.36 10.57
C SER A 19 -47.55 -70.80 10.65
N SER A 20 -48.57 -70.22 9.97
CA SER A 20 -49.38 -68.98 10.20
C SER A 20 -48.85 -67.52 10.20
N SER A 21 -49.57 -66.70 9.41
CA SER A 21 -50.08 -65.31 9.64
C SER A 21 -49.19 -64.04 9.65
N SER A 22 -49.33 -63.26 8.55
CA SER A 22 -49.67 -61.81 8.51
C SER A 22 -48.62 -60.69 8.74
N SER A 23 -49.00 -59.48 8.27
CA SER A 23 -48.39 -58.14 8.44
C SER A 23 -47.09 -57.75 7.68
N SER A 24 -47.32 -57.12 6.51
CA SER A 24 -46.77 -55.82 6.06
C SER A 24 -45.26 -55.49 5.97
N SER A 25 -44.92 -54.96 4.78
CA SER A 25 -43.88 -53.98 4.44
C SER A 25 -42.48 -54.50 4.02
N PRO A 26 -41.81 -53.82 3.06
CA PRO A 26 -40.85 -54.50 2.17
C PRO A 26 -39.37 -54.32 2.56
N ALA A 27 -38.55 -55.27 2.12
CA ALA A 27 -37.10 -55.26 2.31
C ALA A 27 -36.35 -54.37 1.28
N SER A 28 -35.18 -53.88 1.68
CA SER A 28 -34.22 -53.20 0.81
C SER A 28 -33.39 -54.22 0.01
N SER A 29 -33.07 -53.87 -1.24
CA SER A 29 -32.11 -54.60 -2.08
C SER A 29 -30.85 -53.77 -2.26
N SER A 30 -29.68 -54.37 -2.01
CA SER A 30 -28.38 -53.71 -2.17
C SER A 30 -27.87 -53.86 -3.62
N SER A 31 -27.30 -52.79 -4.15
CA SER A 31 -26.59 -52.77 -5.43
C SER A 31 -25.19 -52.19 -5.26
N SER A 32 -24.16 -52.88 -5.75
CA SER A 32 -22.77 -52.46 -5.65
C SER A 32 -22.44 -51.33 -6.63
N SER A 33 -21.99 -50.17 -6.11
CA SER A 33 -21.45 -49.07 -6.92
C SER A 33 -19.92 -49.07 -6.89
N SER A 34 -19.29 -49.17 -8.06
CA SER A 34 -17.85 -48.96 -8.22
C SER A 34 -17.52 -47.47 -8.20
N SER A 35 -16.74 -47.01 -7.23
CA SER A 35 -16.35 -45.60 -7.09
C SER A 35 -15.26 -45.21 -8.10
N SER A 36 -15.65 -44.54 -9.19
CA SER A 36 -14.71 -43.88 -10.10
C SER A 36 -14.06 -42.68 -9.42
N VAL A 37 -12.78 -42.80 -9.04
CA VAL A 37 -12.01 -41.68 -8.50
C VAL A 37 -11.81 -40.62 -9.58
N SER A 38 -12.20 -39.37 -9.30
CA SER A 38 -12.02 -38.27 -10.25
C SER A 38 -10.54 -38.01 -10.52
N LEU A 39 -10.19 -37.71 -11.78
CA LEU A 39 -8.84 -37.29 -12.17
C LEU A 39 -8.37 -36.09 -11.33
N LEU A 40 -9.30 -35.19 -10.97
CA LEU A 40 -9.02 -34.03 -10.11
C LEU A 40 -8.57 -34.47 -8.70
N SER A 41 -9.16 -35.52 -8.14
CA SER A 41 -8.77 -36.08 -6.83
C SER A 41 -7.39 -36.72 -6.87
N VAL A 42 -7.03 -37.36 -7.98
CA VAL A 42 -5.68 -37.91 -8.19
C VAL A 42 -4.64 -36.80 -8.29
N ILE A 43 -4.93 -35.72 -9.03
CA ILE A 43 -4.05 -34.55 -9.15
C ILE A 43 -3.85 -33.88 -7.78
N VAL A 44 -4.92 -33.66 -7.00
CA VAL A 44 -4.84 -33.07 -5.65
C VAL A 44 -4.00 -33.95 -4.71
N ALA A 45 -4.15 -35.27 -4.76
CA ALA A 45 -3.34 -36.19 -3.94
C ALA A 45 -1.85 -36.14 -4.32
N LEU A 46 -1.51 -36.11 -5.62
CA LEU A 46 -0.13 -36.01 -6.10
C LEU A 46 0.51 -34.66 -5.72
N VAL A 47 -0.23 -33.56 -5.85
CA VAL A 47 0.22 -32.24 -5.39
C VAL A 47 0.48 -32.26 -3.88
N ALA A 48 -0.46 -32.76 -3.07
CA ALA A 48 -0.29 -32.85 -1.63
C ALA A 48 0.97 -33.65 -1.22
N LEU A 49 1.22 -34.81 -1.86
CA LEU A 49 2.42 -35.61 -1.62
C LEU A 49 3.71 -34.87 -2.00
N SER A 50 3.76 -34.20 -3.15
CA SER A 50 4.92 -33.40 -3.57
C SER A 50 5.20 -32.23 -2.60
N VAL A 51 4.14 -31.58 -2.11
CA VAL A 51 4.21 -30.47 -1.14
C VAL A 51 4.73 -30.96 0.21
N SER A 52 4.23 -32.10 0.72
CA SER A 52 4.74 -32.72 1.95
C SER A 52 6.21 -33.16 1.82
N GLY A 53 6.62 -33.67 0.65
CA GLY A 53 8.01 -34.00 0.37
C GLY A 53 8.93 -32.76 0.40
N PHE A 54 8.52 -31.68 -0.28
CA PHE A 54 9.27 -30.42 -0.29
C PHE A 54 9.37 -29.79 1.13
N ALA A 55 8.28 -29.82 1.89
CA ALA A 55 8.23 -29.35 3.27
C ALA A 55 9.23 -30.07 4.20
N PHE A 56 9.48 -31.35 3.94
CA PHE A 56 10.42 -32.17 4.73
C PHE A 56 11.88 -31.96 4.33
N VAL A 57 12.16 -31.69 3.04
CA VAL A 57 13.51 -31.54 2.50
C VAL A 57 14.08 -30.13 2.68
N ALA A 58 13.24 -29.08 2.61
CA ALA A 58 13.70 -27.69 2.71
C ALA A 58 12.84 -26.82 3.65
N PRO A 59 12.84 -27.05 4.98
CA PRO A 59 11.88 -26.44 5.90
C PRO A 59 11.83 -24.89 5.89
N GLN A 60 12.97 -24.21 5.77
CA GLN A 60 13.03 -22.75 5.70
C GLN A 60 12.46 -22.19 4.39
N GLN A 61 12.75 -22.84 3.25
CA GLN A 61 12.17 -22.48 1.96
C GLN A 61 10.68 -22.82 1.92
N TRP A 62 10.25 -23.88 2.60
CA TRP A 62 8.85 -24.23 2.74
C TRP A 62 8.06 -23.17 3.50
N GLU A 63 8.55 -22.65 4.63
CA GLU A 63 7.84 -21.58 5.35
C GLU A 63 7.77 -20.28 4.52
N LEU A 64 8.79 -19.95 3.73
CA LEU A 64 8.74 -18.86 2.75
C LEU A 64 7.69 -19.10 1.65
N VAL A 65 7.69 -20.28 1.02
CA VAL A 65 6.72 -20.66 -0.03
C VAL A 65 5.30 -20.69 0.53
N LYS A 66 5.12 -21.21 1.74
CA LYS A 66 3.85 -21.26 2.49
C LYS A 66 3.35 -19.86 2.83
N HIS A 67 4.20 -18.95 3.31
CA HIS A 67 3.84 -17.55 3.52
C HIS A 67 3.39 -16.89 2.21
N HIS A 68 4.20 -16.99 1.14
CA HIS A 68 3.87 -16.41 -0.17
C HIS A 68 2.59 -17.00 -0.78
N THR A 69 2.36 -18.30 -0.58
CA THR A 69 1.15 -18.99 -1.05
C THR A 69 -0.07 -18.62 -0.21
N GLN A 70 0.04 -18.50 1.12
CA GLN A 70 -1.05 -18.00 1.96
C GLN A 70 -1.38 -16.55 1.62
N THR A 71 -0.39 -15.68 1.41
CA THR A 71 -0.60 -14.30 0.95
C THR A 71 -1.35 -14.29 -0.38
N ARG A 72 -0.92 -15.09 -1.38
CA ARG A 72 -1.61 -15.19 -2.68
C ARG A 72 -3.01 -15.78 -2.60
N VAL A 73 -3.24 -16.80 -1.77
CA VAL A 73 -4.57 -17.39 -1.58
C VAL A 73 -5.51 -16.42 -0.86
N LEU A 74 -5.02 -15.67 0.14
CA LEU A 74 -5.80 -14.61 0.79
C LEU A 74 -6.10 -13.46 -0.18
N GLN A 75 -5.13 -13.03 -1.00
CA GLN A 75 -5.34 -12.06 -2.08
C GLN A 75 -6.39 -12.53 -3.10
N LEU A 76 -6.37 -13.81 -3.50
CA LEU A 76 -7.37 -14.38 -4.40
C LEU A 76 -8.76 -14.52 -3.75
N LEU A 77 -8.85 -14.80 -2.46
CA LEU A 77 -10.12 -14.86 -1.73
C LEU A 77 -10.74 -13.47 -1.53
N ASP A 78 -9.91 -12.47 -1.22
CA ASP A 78 -10.28 -11.06 -1.13
C ASP A 78 -10.74 -10.52 -2.51
N GLN A 79 -9.99 -10.85 -3.57
CA GLN A 79 -10.38 -10.60 -4.96
C GLN A 79 -11.73 -11.25 -5.32
N TYR A 80 -12.03 -12.46 -4.81
CA TYR A 80 -13.32 -13.12 -5.02
C TYR A 80 -14.48 -12.49 -4.24
N GLN A 81 -14.23 -11.95 -3.04
CA GLN A 81 -15.23 -11.14 -2.32
C GLN A 81 -15.49 -9.80 -3.01
N GLY A 82 -14.54 -9.31 -3.81
CA GLY A 82 -14.67 -8.11 -4.65
C GLY A 82 -15.58 -8.24 -5.88
N ILE A 83 -16.05 -9.43 -6.26
CA ILE A 83 -16.92 -9.62 -7.44
C ILE A 83 -18.40 -9.80 -7.04
N SER A 84 -18.94 -8.79 -6.34
CA SER A 84 -20.37 -8.51 -6.42
C SER A 84 -20.66 -7.77 -7.73
N PRO A 85 -21.70 -8.11 -8.52
CA PRO A 85 -22.06 -7.30 -9.68
C PRO A 85 -22.41 -5.89 -9.23
N ALA A 86 -21.72 -4.89 -9.79
CA ALA A 86 -21.81 -3.51 -9.34
C ALA A 86 -23.28 -3.04 -9.22
N PRO A 87 -23.69 -2.49 -8.06
CA PRO A 87 -25.07 -2.07 -7.87
C PRO A 87 -25.42 -1.00 -8.91
N ARG A 88 -26.52 -1.22 -9.64
CA ARG A 88 -26.96 -0.31 -10.72
C ARG A 88 -27.37 1.08 -10.22
N GLU A 89 -27.61 1.21 -8.93
CA GLU A 89 -27.88 2.46 -8.23
C GLU A 89 -26.76 2.70 -7.22
N LEU A 90 -26.34 3.96 -7.08
CA LEU A 90 -25.34 4.34 -6.10
C LEU A 90 -25.89 4.15 -4.68
N ASP A 91 -25.22 3.37 -3.85
CA ASP A 91 -25.43 3.39 -2.41
C ASP A 91 -24.36 4.23 -1.71
N CYS A 92 -24.78 5.32 -1.07
CA CYS A 92 -23.90 6.18 -0.29
C CYS A 92 -23.48 5.58 1.06
N SER A 93 -24.15 4.53 1.56
CA SER A 93 -23.68 3.84 2.76
C SER A 93 -22.26 3.27 2.57
N THR A 94 -21.95 2.86 1.33
CA THR A 94 -20.64 2.33 0.93
C THR A 94 -19.50 3.34 1.06
N ALA A 95 -19.78 4.65 1.17
CA ALA A 95 -18.75 5.66 1.44
C ALA A 95 -18.03 5.44 2.77
N THR A 96 -18.69 4.78 3.73
CA THR A 96 -18.13 4.45 5.05
C THR A 96 -16.88 3.57 5.00
N GLN A 97 -16.66 2.80 3.92
CA GLN A 97 -15.48 1.94 3.77
C GLN A 97 -14.17 2.73 3.60
N TYR A 98 -14.24 4.03 3.27
CA TYR A 98 -13.09 4.91 3.01
C TYR A 98 -12.75 5.82 4.19
N LEU A 99 -13.42 5.65 5.33
CA LEU A 99 -13.23 6.47 6.52
C LEU A 99 -12.04 5.96 7.36
N THR A 100 -11.41 6.88 8.09
CA THR A 100 -10.31 6.58 9.02
C THR A 100 -10.83 6.10 10.36
N GLU A 101 -10.21 5.06 10.92
CA GLU A 101 -10.42 4.60 12.30
C GLU A 101 -9.51 5.33 13.32
N VAL A 102 -8.60 6.20 12.86
CA VAL A 102 -7.57 6.85 13.69
C VAL A 102 -7.58 8.37 13.52
N GLY A 103 -8.58 9.01 14.11
CA GLY A 103 -8.67 10.47 14.27
C GLY A 103 -9.01 11.23 12.98
N PRO A 104 -9.33 12.54 13.09
CA PRO A 104 -9.59 13.39 11.94
C PRO A 104 -8.32 13.60 11.12
N VAL A 105 -8.37 13.19 9.85
CA VAL A 105 -7.29 13.42 8.88
C VAL A 105 -7.55 14.76 8.19
N LYS A 106 -7.02 15.82 8.80
CA LYS A 106 -7.25 17.23 8.43
C LYS A 106 -7.14 17.47 6.92
N GLY A 107 -8.25 17.84 6.30
CA GLY A 107 -8.32 18.20 4.88
C GLY A 107 -8.53 17.06 3.89
N PHE A 108 -8.79 15.83 4.36
CA PHE A 108 -9.30 14.73 3.55
C PHE A 108 -10.80 14.57 3.83
N HIS A 109 -11.65 14.66 2.81
CA HIS A 109 -13.10 14.58 3.01
C HIS A 109 -13.72 13.59 2.03
N VAL A 110 -14.60 12.69 2.51
CA VAL A 110 -15.30 11.70 1.66
C VAL A 110 -16.69 12.23 1.35
N ILE A 111 -17.07 12.28 0.08
CA ILE A 111 -18.35 12.84 -0.37
C ILE A 111 -19.04 11.80 -1.27
N CYS A 112 -20.31 11.54 -1.02
CA CYS A 112 -21.19 10.83 -1.95
C CYS A 112 -22.24 11.79 -2.49
N THR A 113 -22.43 11.81 -3.81
CA THR A 113 -23.41 12.70 -4.47
C THR A 113 -24.45 11.89 -5.23
N LYS A 114 -25.71 12.32 -5.17
CA LYS A 114 -26.81 11.80 -5.99
C LYS A 114 -27.49 12.96 -6.71
N LYS A 115 -27.64 12.86 -8.03
CA LYS A 115 -28.35 13.86 -8.84
C LYS A 115 -29.80 13.46 -9.01
N SER A 116 -30.72 14.36 -8.65
CA SER A 116 -32.16 14.20 -8.86
C SER A 116 -32.56 14.46 -10.31
N ALA A 117 -33.83 14.22 -10.64
CA ALA A 117 -34.41 14.59 -11.94
C ALA A 117 -34.64 16.11 -12.10
N GLU A 118 -34.51 16.89 -11.02
CA GLU A 118 -34.82 18.33 -10.96
C GLU A 118 -33.55 19.20 -10.94
N ASP A 119 -32.42 18.66 -11.44
CA ASP A 119 -31.10 19.30 -11.41
C ASP A 119 -30.62 19.72 -10.00
N VAL A 120 -31.00 18.96 -8.97
CA VAL A 120 -30.46 19.07 -7.60
C VAL A 120 -29.45 17.94 -7.34
N LEU A 121 -28.39 18.24 -6.57
CA LEU A 121 -27.47 17.27 -6.01
C LEU A 121 -27.72 17.13 -4.51
N SER A 122 -28.20 15.96 -4.09
CA SER A 122 -28.18 15.54 -2.69
C SER A 122 -26.77 15.07 -2.33
N ILE A 123 -26.23 15.57 -1.22
CA ILE A 123 -24.84 15.38 -0.78
C ILE A 123 -24.82 14.68 0.58
N THR A 124 -24.06 13.59 0.70
CA THR A 124 -23.70 12.94 1.97
C THR A 124 -22.19 13.04 2.13
N ALA A 125 -21.70 13.68 3.19
CA ALA A 125 -20.30 14.08 3.30
C ALA A 125 -19.72 13.84 4.69
N TYR A 126 -18.47 13.42 4.73
CA TYR A 126 -17.72 13.02 5.92
C TYR A 126 -16.48 13.92 6.04
N LYS A 127 -16.50 14.82 7.03
CA LYS A 127 -15.42 15.79 7.28
C LYS A 127 -14.19 15.09 7.87
N ASP A 128 -13.00 15.46 7.41
CA ASP A 128 -11.70 14.95 7.89
C ASP A 128 -11.61 13.40 7.92
N GLY A 129 -12.31 12.75 6.97
CA GLY A 129 -12.40 11.30 6.82
C GLY A 129 -13.19 10.57 7.91
N MET A 130 -13.98 11.29 8.72
CA MET A 130 -14.62 10.78 9.94
C MET A 130 -16.16 10.77 9.86
N ALA A 131 -16.77 9.88 10.65
CA ALA A 131 -18.20 9.88 10.95
C ALA A 131 -18.51 10.79 12.17
N PRO A 132 -19.74 11.33 12.32
CA PRO A 132 -20.94 11.11 11.49
C PRO A 132 -20.90 11.86 10.15
N ALA A 133 -21.79 11.45 9.24
CA ALA A 133 -22.02 12.19 7.99
C ALA A 133 -22.81 13.48 8.24
N LEU A 134 -22.51 14.51 7.45
CA LEU A 134 -23.34 15.67 7.23
C LEU A 134 -24.11 15.48 5.91
N THR A 135 -25.38 15.89 5.88
CA THR A 135 -26.23 15.82 4.68
C THR A 135 -26.75 17.18 4.30
N THR A 136 -26.68 17.52 3.02
CA THR A 136 -27.15 18.80 2.47
C THR A 136 -27.53 18.64 0.99
N GLU A 137 -28.08 19.68 0.37
CA GLU A 137 -28.38 19.71 -1.06
C GLU A 137 -27.83 20.98 -1.72
N SER A 138 -27.54 20.89 -3.01
CA SER A 138 -27.05 22.02 -3.81
C SER A 138 -27.58 21.93 -5.24
N PRO A 139 -27.81 23.04 -5.97
CA PRO A 139 -28.05 23.00 -7.40
C PRO A 139 -26.95 22.23 -8.14
N ALA A 140 -27.29 21.56 -9.24
CA ALA A 140 -26.34 20.83 -10.10
C ALA A 140 -25.45 21.76 -10.96
N GLU A 141 -25.01 22.88 -10.39
CA GLU A 141 -24.02 23.81 -10.94
C GLU A 141 -22.72 23.75 -10.13
N PHE A 142 -21.58 23.73 -10.82
CA PHE A 142 -20.30 23.45 -10.15
C PHE A 142 -19.84 24.57 -9.20
N ALA A 143 -20.32 25.81 -9.40
CA ALA A 143 -20.07 26.90 -8.47
C ALA A 143 -20.86 26.74 -7.15
N ALA A 144 -22.16 26.45 -7.25
CA ALA A 144 -23.02 26.25 -6.08
C ALA A 144 -22.61 25.00 -5.27
N PHE A 145 -22.28 23.90 -5.95
CA PHE A 145 -21.78 22.68 -5.32
C PHE A 145 -20.51 22.94 -4.50
N LYS A 146 -19.55 23.68 -5.08
CA LYS A 146 -18.29 24.03 -4.40
C LYS A 146 -18.51 24.96 -3.21
N ALA A 147 -19.29 26.02 -3.36
CA ALA A 147 -19.60 26.95 -2.27
C ALA A 147 -20.30 26.23 -1.08
N GLU A 148 -21.17 25.26 -1.37
CA GLU A 148 -21.83 24.47 -0.33
C GLU A 148 -20.86 23.51 0.37
N LEU A 149 -19.91 22.88 -0.34
CA LEU A 149 -18.85 22.09 0.29
C LEU A 149 -17.86 22.94 1.10
N GLU A 150 -17.50 24.12 0.61
CA GLU A 150 -16.67 25.09 1.35
C GLU A 150 -17.34 25.49 2.66
N ARG A 151 -18.65 25.76 2.63
CA ARG A 151 -19.48 26.02 3.83
C ARG A 151 -19.58 24.80 4.76
N LEU A 152 -19.74 23.60 4.20
CA LEU A 152 -19.94 22.36 4.96
C LEU A 152 -18.67 21.89 5.68
N PHE A 153 -17.52 22.04 5.04
CA PHE A 153 -16.22 21.61 5.57
C PHE A 153 -15.45 22.75 6.26
N GLU A 154 -15.96 23.98 6.25
CA GLU A 154 -15.34 25.18 6.83
C GLU A 154 -14.04 25.59 6.10
N ILE A 155 -13.95 25.28 4.80
CA ILE A 155 -12.79 25.57 3.95
C ILE A 155 -12.76 27.07 3.65
N SER A 156 -12.05 27.82 4.50
CA SER A 156 -11.84 29.25 4.30
C SER A 156 -11.03 29.53 3.02
N PRO A 157 -11.45 30.49 2.17
CA PRO A 157 -10.60 30.98 1.08
C PRO A 157 -9.34 31.66 1.64
N PRO A 158 -8.20 31.63 0.92
CA PRO A 158 -7.00 32.32 1.34
C PRO A 158 -7.23 33.84 1.38
N THR A 159 -6.82 34.49 2.48
CA THR A 159 -7.13 35.91 2.75
C THR A 159 -5.96 36.86 2.52
N ASP A 160 -4.72 36.37 2.56
CA ASP A 160 -3.51 37.15 2.26
C ASP A 160 -2.95 36.85 0.86
N GLU A 161 -2.20 37.81 0.29
CA GLU A 161 -1.65 37.70 -1.07
C GLU A 161 -0.74 36.48 -1.27
N LEU A 162 -0.04 36.03 -0.23
CA LEU A 162 0.90 34.92 -0.31
C LEU A 162 0.12 33.60 -0.35
N ALA A 163 -0.85 33.42 0.53
CA ALA A 163 -1.76 32.26 0.47
C ALA A 163 -2.58 32.22 -0.83
N ILE A 164 -3.07 33.36 -1.33
CA ILE A 164 -3.80 33.45 -2.62
C ILE A 164 -2.90 33.01 -3.78
N LYS A 165 -1.64 33.42 -3.78
CA LYS A 165 -0.66 33.10 -4.84
C LYS A 165 -0.09 31.68 -4.73
N TYR A 166 -0.02 31.13 -3.52
CA TYR A 166 0.79 29.95 -3.23
C TYR A 166 0.04 28.71 -2.71
N LYS A 167 -1.01 28.86 -1.89
CA LYS A 167 -1.81 27.71 -1.41
C LYS A 167 -2.36 26.95 -2.61
N GLN A 168 -2.53 25.63 -2.48
CA GLN A 168 -3.22 24.87 -3.51
C GLN A 168 -4.73 24.96 -3.36
N PRO A 169 -5.47 25.09 -4.48
CA PRO A 169 -6.91 24.87 -4.45
C PRO A 169 -7.14 23.39 -4.15
N TYR A 170 -8.20 23.11 -3.40
CA TYR A 170 -8.63 21.75 -3.17
C TYR A 170 -9.01 21.07 -4.49
N ALA A 171 -8.99 19.73 -4.52
CA ALA A 171 -9.31 18.97 -5.72
C ALA A 171 -10.09 17.70 -5.41
N PHE A 172 -10.91 17.29 -6.38
CA PHE A 172 -11.75 16.11 -6.33
C PHE A 172 -11.09 14.92 -7.02
N PHE A 173 -11.24 13.72 -6.45
CA PHE A 173 -10.72 12.47 -7.00
C PHE A 173 -11.72 11.33 -6.82
N THR A 174 -11.66 10.30 -7.67
CA THR A 174 -12.32 9.02 -7.39
C THR A 174 -11.54 8.22 -6.34
N PRO A 175 -12.13 7.16 -5.73
CA PRO A 175 -11.40 6.27 -4.82
C PRO A 175 -10.15 5.61 -5.43
N GLU A 176 -10.10 5.45 -6.76
CA GLU A 176 -8.93 4.95 -7.50
C GLU A 176 -7.89 6.04 -7.83
N GLY A 177 -8.09 7.27 -7.33
CA GLY A 177 -7.20 8.41 -7.49
C GLY A 177 -7.27 9.15 -8.83
N LYS A 178 -8.32 8.94 -9.64
CA LYS A 178 -8.52 9.76 -10.85
C LYS A 178 -9.04 11.15 -10.46
N ARG A 179 -8.29 12.20 -10.80
CA ARG A 179 -8.68 13.61 -10.61
C ARG A 179 -9.95 13.98 -11.42
N LEU A 180 -10.80 14.84 -10.86
CA LEU A 180 -12.12 15.20 -11.39
C LEU A 180 -12.26 16.73 -11.48
N GLU A 181 -12.41 17.25 -12.70
CA GLU A 181 -12.45 18.70 -12.99
C GLU A 181 -13.86 19.22 -13.35
N ARG A 182 -14.88 18.35 -13.39
CA ARG A 182 -16.24 18.69 -13.85
C ARG A 182 -17.29 18.02 -12.97
N LEU A 183 -18.37 18.74 -12.69
CA LEU A 183 -19.47 18.21 -11.86
C LEU A 183 -20.11 16.94 -12.43
N GLY A 184 -20.21 16.81 -13.75
CA GLY A 184 -20.70 15.58 -14.40
C GLY A 184 -19.84 14.33 -14.15
N ASP A 185 -18.55 14.50 -13.83
CA ASP A 185 -17.67 13.40 -13.42
C ASP A 185 -17.65 13.18 -11.89
N ILE A 186 -18.24 14.11 -11.11
CA ILE A 186 -18.38 14.06 -9.64
C ILE A 186 -19.77 13.54 -9.22
N ALA A 187 -20.78 13.75 -10.07
CA ALA A 187 -22.15 13.30 -9.84
C ALA A 187 -22.28 11.78 -9.78
N ASN A 188 -23.26 11.29 -9.02
CA ASN A 188 -23.70 9.89 -8.94
C ASN A 188 -22.56 8.92 -8.57
N ARG A 189 -21.69 9.31 -7.64
CA ARG A 189 -20.61 8.47 -7.09
C ARG A 189 -20.14 8.92 -5.71
N VAL A 190 -19.25 8.13 -5.12
CA VAL A 190 -18.33 8.57 -4.07
C VAL A 190 -17.12 9.26 -4.72
N VAL A 191 -16.71 10.40 -4.17
CA VAL A 191 -15.47 11.13 -4.46
C VAL A 191 -14.75 11.48 -3.16
N PHE A 192 -13.46 11.77 -3.26
CA PHE A 192 -12.67 12.38 -2.20
C PHE A 192 -12.38 13.84 -2.56
N LEU A 193 -12.39 14.73 -1.57
CA LEU A 193 -11.85 16.10 -1.67
C LEU A 193 -10.58 16.15 -0.81
N PHE A 194 -9.48 16.61 -1.41
CA PHE A 194 -8.22 16.89 -0.71
C PHE A 194 -7.95 18.39 -0.74
N GLU A 195 -7.86 19.02 0.43
CA GLU A 195 -7.69 20.48 0.56
C GLU A 195 -6.37 21.01 -0.01
N GLY A 196 -5.30 20.20 0.05
CA GLY A 196 -4.00 20.47 -0.55
C GLY A 196 -3.92 20.22 -2.05
N GLY A 197 -5.02 19.85 -2.70
CA GLY A 197 -5.13 19.73 -4.15
C GLY A 197 -4.48 18.49 -4.79
N GLN A 198 -3.93 17.58 -3.99
CA GLN A 198 -3.27 16.34 -4.46
C GLN A 198 -3.87 15.10 -3.82
N PHE A 199 -3.79 13.97 -4.54
CA PHE A 199 -4.24 12.70 -4.03
C PHE A 199 -3.28 12.14 -2.98
N ILE A 200 -3.85 11.63 -1.90
CA ILE A 200 -3.18 10.84 -0.86
C ILE A 200 -4.05 9.59 -0.65
N TRP A 201 -3.47 8.39 -0.65
CA TRP A 201 -4.26 7.19 -0.35
C TRP A 201 -4.83 7.30 1.06
N PRO A 202 -6.14 7.13 1.29
CA PRO A 202 -6.70 7.22 2.63
C PRO A 202 -6.18 6.08 3.51
N GLY A 203 -5.61 6.44 4.66
CA GLY A 203 -5.45 5.50 5.76
C GLY A 203 -6.82 5.17 6.34
N ILE A 204 -7.22 3.90 6.30
CA ILE A 204 -8.47 3.41 6.91
C ILE A 204 -8.16 2.85 8.29
N LYS A 205 -7.35 1.78 8.36
CA LYS A 205 -6.68 1.29 9.58
C LYS A 205 -5.36 0.61 9.25
N ILE A 206 -4.53 0.38 10.27
CA ILE A 206 -3.34 -0.48 10.18
C ILE A 206 -3.78 -1.89 9.77
N GLY A 207 -3.06 -2.51 8.82
CA GLY A 207 -3.39 -3.81 8.23
C GLY A 207 -4.52 -3.79 7.19
N HIS A 208 -5.13 -2.63 6.90
CA HIS A 208 -6.02 -2.49 5.74
C HIS A 208 -5.21 -2.68 4.44
N LYS A 209 -5.87 -3.23 3.40
CA LYS A 209 -5.25 -3.57 2.12
C LYS A 209 -6.04 -2.98 0.96
N THR A 210 -5.45 -2.00 0.29
CA THR A 210 -6.03 -1.35 -0.89
C THR A 210 -5.46 -1.99 -2.16
N ILE A 211 -6.33 -2.45 -3.07
CA ILE A 211 -5.89 -3.01 -4.36
C ILE A 211 -5.72 -1.86 -5.37
N VAL A 212 -4.46 -1.57 -5.71
CA VAL A 212 -4.12 -0.61 -6.77
C VAL A 212 -4.06 -1.37 -8.09
N ARG A 213 -5.07 -1.17 -8.94
CA ARG A 213 -5.27 -1.97 -10.16
C ARG A 213 -4.45 -1.50 -11.36
N ASN A 214 -4.13 -2.42 -12.26
CA ASN A 214 -3.52 -2.19 -13.58
C ASN A 214 -2.17 -1.42 -13.57
N VAL A 215 -1.34 -1.61 -12.55
CA VAL A 215 -0.07 -0.89 -12.37
C VAL A 215 1.01 -1.34 -13.37
N THR A 216 1.65 -0.36 -14.03
CA THR A 216 2.57 -0.55 -15.17
C THR A 216 3.64 -1.62 -14.91
N GLY A 217 3.62 -2.68 -15.73
CA GLY A 217 4.61 -3.75 -15.70
C GLY A 217 4.53 -4.69 -14.49
N LYS A 218 3.43 -4.64 -13.70
CA LYS A 218 3.15 -5.54 -12.57
C LYS A 218 1.72 -6.10 -12.54
N GLY A 219 0.70 -5.37 -13.00
CA GLY A 219 -0.70 -5.75 -12.84
C GLY A 219 -1.29 -5.17 -11.56
N ASP A 220 -2.14 -5.91 -10.85
CA ASP A 220 -2.71 -5.42 -9.59
C ASP A 220 -1.70 -5.54 -8.43
N LEU A 221 -1.54 -4.48 -7.65
CA LEU A 221 -0.68 -4.42 -6.47
C LEU A 221 -1.52 -4.23 -5.20
N VAL A 222 -1.02 -4.74 -4.08
CA VAL A 222 -1.64 -4.55 -2.76
C VAL A 222 -0.84 -3.55 -1.95
N LEU A 223 -1.51 -2.47 -1.55
CA LEU A 223 -1.00 -1.42 -0.68
C LEU A 223 -1.50 -1.68 0.75
N GLU A 224 -0.61 -2.07 1.66
CA GLU A 224 -0.95 -2.44 3.04
C GLU A 224 -0.54 -1.35 4.02
N THR A 225 -1.47 -0.88 4.85
CA THR A 225 -1.23 0.20 5.84
C THR A 225 -0.37 -0.29 7.01
N LEU A 226 0.84 0.26 7.15
CA LEU A 226 1.75 -0.02 8.28
C LEU A 226 1.58 0.97 9.44
N SER A 227 1.22 2.22 9.15
CA SER A 227 0.99 3.26 10.15
C SER A 227 -0.01 4.30 9.63
N MET A 228 -0.79 4.88 10.56
CA MET A 228 -1.73 5.96 10.30
C MET A 228 -1.15 7.34 10.61
N ILE A 229 -0.18 7.42 11.54
CA ILE A 229 0.47 8.67 11.99
C ILE A 229 1.97 8.41 12.21
N PRO A 230 2.89 8.80 11.32
CA PRO A 230 2.62 9.30 9.97
C PRO A 230 1.96 8.21 9.12
N LEU A 231 1.37 8.60 7.99
CA LEU A 231 0.77 7.65 7.07
C LEU A 231 1.87 6.90 6.30
N VAL A 232 1.96 5.59 6.53
CA VAL A 232 2.96 4.69 5.91
C VAL A 232 2.25 3.44 5.41
N PHE A 233 2.52 3.09 4.15
CA PHE A 233 2.09 1.84 3.52
C PHE A 233 3.31 1.02 3.05
N SER A 234 3.14 -0.29 2.89
CA SER A 234 4.06 -1.16 2.15
C SER A 234 3.42 -1.75 0.90
N VAL A 235 4.24 -1.98 -0.12
CA VAL A 235 3.91 -2.79 -1.29
C VAL A 235 5.04 -3.80 -1.48
N GLU A 236 4.73 -5.08 -1.29
CA GLU A 236 5.65 -6.17 -1.66
C GLU A 236 5.72 -6.30 -3.18
N GLU A 237 6.80 -6.88 -3.70
CA GLU A 237 6.91 -7.25 -5.13
C GLU A 237 6.76 -6.06 -6.10
N PHE A 238 7.08 -4.83 -5.71
CA PHE A 238 6.95 -3.63 -6.56
C PHE A 238 8.06 -3.53 -7.62
N LEU A 239 9.29 -3.93 -7.32
CA LEU A 239 10.37 -4.09 -8.32
C LEU A 239 10.49 -5.55 -8.78
N LYS A 240 11.17 -5.80 -9.88
CA LYS A 240 11.68 -7.13 -10.27
C LYS A 240 13.19 -7.23 -9.98
N ASP A 241 13.76 -8.43 -10.04
CA ASP A 241 15.20 -8.60 -9.84
C ASP A 241 16.00 -8.00 -11.00
N GLU A 242 15.58 -8.26 -12.24
CA GLU A 242 16.20 -7.74 -13.46
C GLU A 242 16.13 -6.21 -13.55
N GLU A 243 15.13 -5.61 -12.89
CA GLU A 243 14.99 -4.16 -12.76
C GLU A 243 15.95 -3.58 -11.73
N ILE A 244 16.16 -4.28 -10.61
CA ILE A 244 17.11 -3.89 -9.56
C ILE A 244 18.55 -4.00 -10.09
N ASP A 245 18.87 -5.10 -10.75
CA ASP A 245 20.22 -5.35 -11.25
C ASP A 245 20.63 -4.26 -12.26
N VAL A 246 19.73 -3.88 -13.18
CA VAL A 246 19.92 -2.73 -14.10
C VAL A 246 20.06 -1.38 -13.37
N ILE A 247 19.31 -1.12 -12.29
CA ILE A 247 19.47 0.11 -11.50
C ILE A 247 20.86 0.16 -10.85
N LEU A 248 21.36 -0.97 -10.36
CA LEU A 248 22.67 -1.06 -9.71
C LEU A 248 23.80 -0.91 -10.73
N ASP A 249 23.76 -1.62 -11.86
CA ASP A 249 24.75 -1.50 -12.93
C ASP A 249 24.91 -0.05 -13.43
N LEU A 250 23.79 0.68 -13.57
CA LEU A 250 23.77 2.09 -13.98
C LEU A 250 24.23 3.09 -12.88
N SER A 251 24.46 2.63 -11.65
CA SER A 251 24.68 3.52 -10.49
C SER A 251 25.97 3.25 -9.71
N LEU A 252 26.44 2.00 -9.63
CA LEU A 252 27.50 1.61 -8.69
C LEU A 252 28.82 2.35 -8.92
N GLU A 253 29.24 2.54 -10.18
CA GLU A 253 30.46 3.30 -10.53
C GLU A 253 30.34 4.82 -10.30
N HIS A 254 29.13 5.32 -10.03
CA HIS A 254 28.85 6.74 -9.88
C HIS A 254 28.53 7.15 -8.43
N LEU A 255 28.49 6.18 -7.52
CA LEU A 255 28.26 6.39 -6.08
C LEU A 255 29.35 7.27 -5.46
N LYS A 256 28.94 8.32 -4.74
CA LYS A 256 29.81 9.23 -3.98
C LYS A 256 29.30 9.39 -2.54
N PRO A 257 30.13 9.81 -1.56
CA PRO A 257 29.67 10.10 -0.21
C PRO A 257 28.44 11.02 -0.21
N SER A 258 27.42 10.67 0.58
CA SER A 258 26.09 11.26 0.42
C SER A 258 26.02 12.71 0.89
N GLY A 259 25.69 13.60 -0.03
CA GLY A 259 25.36 14.98 0.30
C GLY A 259 24.02 15.13 1.04
N VAL A 260 23.83 16.35 1.55
CA VAL A 260 22.63 16.84 2.23
C VAL A 260 22.41 18.27 1.76
N THR A 261 21.15 18.72 1.66
CA THR A 261 20.88 20.15 1.47
C THR A 261 21.30 20.87 2.74
N HIS A 262 22.25 21.79 2.65
CA HIS A 262 22.70 22.55 3.83
C HIS A 262 21.53 23.38 4.39
N MET A 263 21.39 23.31 5.71
CA MET A 263 20.48 24.15 6.49
C MET A 263 21.29 25.27 7.14
N ASP A 264 20.61 26.34 7.55
CA ASP A 264 21.24 27.48 8.21
C ASP A 264 22.07 27.03 9.44
N GLY A 265 23.36 27.35 9.50
CA GLY A 265 24.29 26.93 10.56
C GLY A 265 24.85 25.50 10.42
N HIS A 266 24.64 24.86 9.27
CA HIS A 266 25.15 23.54 8.89
C HIS A 266 25.92 23.56 7.55
N GLU A 267 26.37 24.73 7.11
CA GLU A 267 27.12 24.95 5.86
C GLU A 267 28.48 24.23 5.88
N ASP A 268 29.24 24.40 6.97
CA ASP A 268 30.60 23.83 7.12
C ASP A 268 30.63 22.38 7.65
N ARG A 269 29.48 21.77 7.96
CA ARG A 269 29.46 20.43 8.59
C ARG A 269 29.51 19.30 7.55
N PRO A 270 30.47 18.38 7.61
CA PRO A 270 30.49 17.25 6.70
C PRO A 270 29.30 16.31 6.98
N ALA A 271 28.57 15.91 5.94
CA ALA A 271 27.41 15.03 6.05
C ALA A 271 27.74 13.68 6.75
N THR A 272 29.00 13.25 6.69
CA THR A 272 29.53 11.96 7.14
C THR A 272 29.41 11.65 8.64
N GLU A 273 28.92 12.57 9.48
CA GLU A 273 28.58 12.26 10.89
C GLU A 273 27.16 11.71 11.07
N TRP A 274 26.24 12.14 10.21
CA TRP A 274 24.80 11.92 10.36
C TRP A 274 24.17 11.19 9.17
N ARG A 275 24.71 11.35 7.96
CA ARG A 275 24.40 10.57 6.77
C ARG A 275 25.67 9.90 6.24
N THR A 276 25.81 8.58 6.39
CA THR A 276 27.08 7.89 6.14
C THR A 276 27.09 6.94 4.94
N SER A 277 26.00 6.92 4.17
CA SER A 277 25.86 6.18 2.90
C SER A 277 26.69 6.77 1.75
N THR A 278 26.82 6.01 0.66
CA THR A 278 27.11 6.57 -0.67
C THR A 278 25.85 6.64 -1.54
N THR A 279 25.81 7.56 -2.51
CA THR A 279 24.62 7.90 -3.30
C THR A 279 24.94 8.30 -4.75
N TYR A 280 23.95 8.10 -5.64
CA TYR A 280 23.91 8.59 -7.01
C TYR A 280 22.46 8.93 -7.40
N PHE A 281 22.24 9.95 -8.23
CA PHE A 281 20.92 10.26 -8.79
C PHE A 281 20.82 9.69 -10.21
N LEU A 282 20.07 8.59 -10.36
CA LEU A 282 19.86 7.92 -11.64
C LEU A 282 18.66 8.54 -12.37
N SER A 283 18.92 9.19 -13.51
CA SER A 283 17.86 9.83 -14.30
C SER A 283 17.18 8.86 -15.26
N SER A 284 15.84 8.79 -15.18
CA SER A 284 15.03 7.95 -16.07
C SER A 284 15.01 8.46 -17.52
N LYS A 285 15.30 9.74 -17.75
CA LYS A 285 15.18 10.45 -19.04
C LYS A 285 15.86 9.77 -20.24
N ARG A 286 16.84 8.88 -20.03
CA ARG A 286 17.55 8.14 -21.11
C ARG A 286 17.48 6.60 -21.00
N HIS A 287 16.76 6.04 -20.04
CA HIS A 287 16.70 4.59 -19.84
C HIS A 287 15.25 4.08 -19.71
N GLU A 288 14.76 3.36 -20.71
CA GLU A 288 13.34 2.99 -20.83
C GLU A 288 12.83 2.21 -19.61
N LEU A 289 13.58 1.21 -19.14
CA LEU A 289 13.21 0.42 -17.96
C LEU A 289 13.00 1.30 -16.72
N VAL A 290 13.80 2.36 -16.53
CA VAL A 290 13.64 3.27 -15.38
C VAL A 290 12.40 4.15 -15.58
N GLN A 291 12.09 4.56 -16.82
CA GLN A 291 10.81 5.25 -17.12
C GLN A 291 9.59 4.35 -16.90
N GLN A 292 9.70 3.04 -17.12
CA GLN A 292 8.62 2.09 -16.81
C GLN A 292 8.40 1.97 -15.29
N ILE A 293 9.45 2.12 -14.46
CA ILE A 293 9.34 2.17 -13.00
C ILE A 293 8.80 3.54 -12.52
N ASP A 294 9.16 4.63 -13.20
CA ASP A 294 8.57 5.96 -12.94
C ASP A 294 7.06 5.96 -13.25
N ARG A 295 6.62 5.37 -14.37
CA ARG A 295 5.19 5.15 -14.67
C ARG A 295 4.52 4.26 -13.64
N ARG A 296 5.18 3.19 -13.20
CA ARG A 296 4.69 2.33 -12.10
C ARG A 296 4.54 3.10 -10.79
N THR A 297 5.41 4.07 -10.54
CA THR A 297 5.33 4.95 -9.37
C THR A 297 4.15 5.91 -9.51
N GLU A 298 3.89 6.47 -10.70
CA GLU A 298 2.71 7.29 -11.00
C GLU A 298 1.41 6.48 -10.81
N ASP A 299 1.36 5.26 -11.36
CA ASP A 299 0.25 4.33 -11.15
C ASP A 299 0.05 3.95 -9.68
N LEU A 300 1.12 3.87 -8.89
CA LEU A 300 1.04 3.54 -7.47
C LEU A 300 0.53 4.72 -6.64
N VAL A 301 1.12 5.92 -6.79
CA VAL A 301 0.81 7.07 -5.90
C VAL A 301 -0.26 8.02 -6.45
N LYS A 302 -0.68 7.83 -7.71
CA LYS A 302 -1.69 8.64 -8.43
C LYS A 302 -1.32 10.12 -8.59
N VAL A 303 -0.02 10.41 -8.65
CA VAL A 303 0.55 11.75 -8.93
C VAL A 303 1.48 11.63 -10.16
N PRO A 304 1.40 12.53 -11.16
CA PRO A 304 2.11 12.38 -12.42
C PRO A 304 3.64 12.32 -12.30
N MET A 305 4.32 11.59 -13.18
CA MET A 305 5.80 11.54 -13.28
C MET A 305 6.46 12.94 -13.31
N ALA A 306 5.78 13.95 -13.85
CA ALA A 306 6.26 15.34 -13.89
C ALA A 306 6.50 15.95 -12.49
N HIS A 307 6.05 15.31 -11.40
CA HIS A 307 6.28 15.70 -10.01
C HIS A 307 7.49 15.00 -9.36
N MET A 308 8.16 14.09 -10.07
CA MET A 308 9.13 13.17 -9.48
C MET A 308 10.57 13.58 -9.74
N GLU A 309 11.43 13.47 -8.73
CA GLU A 309 12.87 13.59 -8.90
C GLU A 309 13.46 12.37 -9.65
N ASP A 310 14.66 12.53 -10.22
CA ASP A 310 15.51 11.41 -10.60
C ASP A 310 15.77 10.53 -9.35
N VAL A 311 15.81 9.20 -9.47
CA VAL A 311 15.84 8.33 -8.27
C VAL A 311 17.19 8.41 -7.58
N GLN A 312 17.19 8.72 -6.28
CA GLN A 312 18.41 8.72 -5.48
C GLN A 312 18.73 7.29 -5.03
N VAL A 313 19.62 6.61 -5.74
CA VAL A 313 20.16 5.29 -5.41
C VAL A 313 21.15 5.42 -4.26
N LEU A 314 21.08 4.50 -3.29
CA LEU A 314 21.81 4.52 -2.03
C LEU A 314 22.47 3.16 -1.75
N ARG A 315 23.69 3.20 -1.19
CA ARG A 315 24.42 2.05 -0.62
C ARG A 315 24.77 2.37 0.82
N TYR A 316 24.36 1.50 1.74
CA TYR A 316 24.83 1.47 3.13
C TYR A 316 25.58 0.16 3.38
N GLU A 317 26.84 0.29 3.77
CA GLU A 317 27.67 -0.82 4.26
C GLU A 317 27.47 -1.04 5.76
N GLU A 318 28.14 -2.03 6.35
CA GLU A 318 28.09 -2.29 7.79
C GLU A 318 28.38 -1.03 8.61
N THR A 319 27.65 -0.84 9.71
CA THR A 319 27.57 0.36 10.56
C THR A 319 27.00 1.63 9.90
N GLN A 320 26.86 1.70 8.58
CA GLN A 320 26.38 2.91 7.91
C GLN A 320 24.87 3.13 8.15
N LYS A 321 24.49 4.41 8.28
CA LYS A 321 23.19 4.88 8.78
C LYS A 321 22.77 6.19 8.14
N TYR A 322 21.51 6.58 8.37
CA TYR A 322 21.02 7.94 8.19
C TYR A 322 20.23 8.33 9.44
N ASP A 323 20.75 9.29 10.21
CA ASP A 323 20.06 9.84 11.38
C ASP A 323 18.70 10.45 10.99
N GLN A 324 17.79 10.51 11.95
CA GLN A 324 16.39 10.88 11.73
C GLN A 324 16.23 12.29 11.16
N HIS A 325 15.44 12.42 10.10
CA HIS A 325 15.18 13.64 9.34
C HIS A 325 13.76 13.62 8.75
N THR A 326 13.35 14.75 8.16
CA THR A 326 12.14 14.86 7.33
C THR A 326 12.55 14.98 5.87
N ASP A 327 11.75 14.41 4.95
CA ASP A 327 12.00 14.56 3.52
C ASP A 327 11.51 15.89 2.95
N TYR A 328 10.51 16.52 3.59
CA TYR A 328 10.13 17.89 3.31
C TYR A 328 11.17 18.88 3.84
N PHE A 329 11.32 20.00 3.15
CA PHE A 329 12.17 21.13 3.54
C PHE A 329 11.41 22.01 4.54
N PRO A 330 11.85 22.17 5.81
CA PRO A 330 11.17 23.00 6.79
C PRO A 330 11.57 24.49 6.63
N PRO A 331 10.62 25.43 6.43
CA PRO A 331 10.94 26.85 6.25
C PRO A 331 11.81 27.45 7.36
N GLU A 332 11.65 26.97 8.59
CA GLU A 332 12.39 27.42 9.77
C GLU A 332 13.91 27.18 9.69
N HIS A 333 14.39 26.28 8.81
CA HIS A 333 15.80 25.91 8.64
C HIS A 333 16.46 26.50 7.38
N HIS A 334 15.73 27.32 6.63
CA HIS A 334 16.18 27.92 5.36
C HIS A 334 15.98 29.44 5.33
N ARG A 335 15.95 30.09 6.51
CA ARG A 335 15.71 31.54 6.69
C ARG A 335 16.73 32.40 5.96
N ASN A 336 17.97 31.91 5.80
CA ASN A 336 19.02 32.62 5.05
C ASN A 336 18.96 32.35 3.52
N SER A 337 17.97 31.61 3.03
CA SER A 337 17.84 31.21 1.62
C SER A 337 16.51 31.68 0.99
N PRO A 338 16.36 32.98 0.62
CA PRO A 338 15.07 33.57 0.21
C PRO A 338 14.36 32.88 -0.96
N GLU A 339 15.10 32.39 -1.96
CA GLU A 339 14.52 31.65 -3.10
C GLU A 339 14.07 30.24 -2.72
N VAL A 340 14.66 29.63 -1.68
CA VAL A 340 14.20 28.36 -1.10
C VAL A 340 12.94 28.61 -0.27
N LEU A 341 12.93 29.62 0.61
CA LEU A 341 11.72 30.03 1.38
C LEU A 341 10.53 30.26 0.45
N LYS A 342 10.71 31.08 -0.58
CA LYS A 342 9.71 31.37 -1.63
C LYS A 342 9.21 30.13 -2.39
N MET A 343 9.93 29.01 -2.33
CA MET A 343 9.48 27.71 -2.83
C MET A 343 8.71 26.89 -1.77
N ILE A 344 9.11 26.91 -0.49
CA ILE A 344 8.65 25.94 0.53
C ILE A 344 7.68 26.52 1.58
N GLU A 345 7.72 27.84 1.79
CA GLU A 345 6.88 28.59 2.72
C GLU A 345 5.42 28.67 2.21
N HIS A 346 4.48 28.95 3.11
CA HIS A 346 3.03 28.92 2.85
C HIS A 346 2.49 27.61 2.23
N GLY A 347 3.26 26.51 2.33
CA GLY A 347 2.92 25.23 1.71
C GLY A 347 3.03 25.22 0.17
N TYR A 348 3.75 26.17 -0.45
CA TYR A 348 3.76 26.35 -1.91
C TYR A 348 4.18 25.08 -2.65
N LYS A 349 5.43 24.65 -2.49
CA LYS A 349 6.01 23.51 -3.20
C LYS A 349 6.96 22.75 -2.28
N ASN A 350 6.64 21.49 -1.97
CA ASN A 350 7.48 20.65 -1.13
C ASN A 350 7.39 19.17 -1.53
N ARG A 351 8.30 18.35 -1.00
CA ARG A 351 8.27 16.89 -1.13
C ARG A 351 7.09 16.34 -0.32
N MET A 352 6.19 15.66 -1.01
CA MET A 352 4.88 15.25 -0.49
C MET A 352 4.81 13.76 -0.19
N ILE A 353 5.40 12.94 -1.07
CA ILE A 353 5.45 11.48 -0.95
C ILE A 353 6.88 11.01 -1.18
N THR A 354 7.32 10.05 -0.37
CA THR A 354 8.54 9.28 -0.62
C THR A 354 8.14 7.83 -0.90
N VAL A 355 8.52 7.33 -2.07
CA VAL A 355 8.48 5.91 -2.38
C VAL A 355 9.90 5.38 -2.19
N PHE A 356 10.13 4.72 -1.06
CA PHE A 356 11.45 4.21 -0.67
C PHE A 356 11.59 2.75 -1.11
N TRP A 357 12.57 2.48 -1.97
CA TRP A 357 12.82 1.17 -2.57
C TRP A 357 13.84 0.37 -1.76
N TYR A 358 13.57 -0.92 -1.55
CA TYR A 358 14.53 -1.87 -0.99
C TYR A 358 15.07 -2.77 -2.11
N MET A 359 16.36 -2.62 -2.41
CA MET A 359 17.02 -3.28 -3.54
C MET A 359 17.98 -4.41 -3.12
N SER A 360 18.11 -4.65 -1.81
CA SER A 360 18.66 -5.89 -1.26
C SER A 360 17.92 -6.27 0.03
N ASP A 361 17.96 -7.57 0.34
CA ASP A 361 17.73 -8.07 1.69
C ASP A 361 18.95 -7.73 2.56
N VAL A 362 18.72 -7.52 3.86
CA VAL A 362 19.79 -7.26 4.84
C VAL A 362 19.56 -8.20 6.01
N ALA A 363 20.57 -9.01 6.35
CA ALA A 363 20.43 -10.04 7.37
C ALA A 363 20.15 -9.45 8.76
N ARG A 364 20.74 -8.29 9.08
CA ARG A 364 20.57 -7.62 10.37
C ARG A 364 20.75 -6.10 10.29
N GLY A 365 20.07 -5.36 11.14
CA GLY A 365 20.08 -3.88 11.13
C GLY A 365 19.32 -3.30 9.93
N GLY A 366 19.73 -2.14 9.42
CA GLY A 366 19.30 -1.58 8.13
C GLY A 366 17.83 -1.13 8.01
N HIS A 367 17.03 -1.24 9.06
CA HIS A 367 15.60 -0.90 9.04
C HIS A 367 15.37 0.59 8.72
N THR A 368 14.22 0.91 8.10
CA THR A 368 13.71 2.29 8.11
C THR A 368 12.87 2.47 9.38
N ILE A 369 13.23 3.46 10.21
CA ILE A 369 12.58 3.77 11.49
C ILE A 369 11.70 5.01 11.34
N PHE A 370 10.45 4.93 11.81
CA PHE A 370 9.58 6.07 12.05
C PHE A 370 9.40 6.24 13.57
N PRO A 371 10.31 6.96 14.26
CA PRO A 371 10.33 7.04 15.72
C PRO A 371 9.02 7.58 16.32
N ARG A 372 8.38 8.51 15.60
CA ARG A 372 7.15 9.18 16.04
C ARG A 372 5.87 8.38 15.75
N ALA A 373 5.98 7.18 15.17
CA ALA A 373 4.81 6.39 14.74
C ALA A 373 3.83 6.10 15.89
N GLY A 374 2.54 6.35 15.62
CA GLY A 374 1.44 6.25 16.59
C GLY A 374 1.32 7.47 17.52
N GLY A 375 1.59 8.69 17.03
CA GLY A 375 1.42 9.92 17.82
C GLY A 375 2.55 10.20 18.83
N LYS A 376 3.71 9.56 18.69
CA LYS A 376 4.78 9.61 19.70
C LYS A 376 5.52 10.96 19.74
N PRO A 377 6.00 11.38 20.92
CA PRO A 377 6.76 12.62 21.08
C PRO A 377 8.08 12.58 20.32
N MET A 378 8.72 13.75 20.21
CA MET A 378 10.05 13.87 19.62
C MET A 378 11.07 12.98 20.38
N PRO A 379 11.87 12.15 19.70
CA PRO A 379 12.87 11.33 20.36
C PRO A 379 14.03 12.20 20.90
N SER A 380 14.64 11.77 22.01
CA SER A 380 15.78 12.48 22.63
C SER A 380 17.11 12.32 21.89
N SER A 381 17.14 11.53 20.80
CA SER A 381 18.29 11.35 19.92
C SER A 381 17.80 11.00 18.52
N THR A 382 18.34 11.70 17.52
CA THR A 382 18.12 11.38 16.09
C THR A 382 18.76 10.05 15.66
N LYS A 383 19.48 9.37 16.55
CA LYS A 383 20.14 8.08 16.30
C LYS A 383 19.40 6.89 16.94
N ASP A 384 18.26 7.12 17.61
CA ASP A 384 17.47 6.06 18.26
C ASP A 384 16.74 5.18 17.22
N CYS A 385 16.95 3.87 17.29
CA CYS A 385 16.27 2.84 16.49
C CYS A 385 15.50 1.82 17.36
N SER A 386 15.34 2.09 18.66
CA SER A 386 14.66 1.20 19.60
C SER A 386 13.13 1.38 19.62
N LYS A 387 12.63 2.59 19.32
CA LYS A 387 11.22 2.99 19.45
C LYS A 387 10.69 3.56 18.15
N GLY A 388 9.51 3.11 17.72
CA GLY A 388 8.83 3.60 16.51
C GLY A 388 8.19 2.44 15.74
N LEU A 389 7.71 2.72 14.52
CA LEU A 389 7.50 1.69 13.51
C LEU A 389 8.86 1.39 12.87
N LYS A 390 9.25 0.11 12.85
CA LYS A 390 10.43 -0.37 12.13
C LYS A 390 9.99 -1.16 10.91
N VAL A 391 10.44 -0.74 9.72
CA VAL A 391 10.27 -1.50 8.48
C VAL A 391 11.60 -2.18 8.13
N PRO A 392 11.68 -3.51 8.09
CA PRO A 392 12.88 -4.20 7.64
C PRO A 392 13.10 -4.02 6.13
N PRO A 393 14.36 -3.93 5.66
CA PRO A 393 14.67 -4.01 4.24
C PRO A 393 14.49 -5.44 3.73
N GLN A 394 13.84 -5.57 2.58
CA GLN A 394 13.52 -6.84 1.92
C GLN A 394 13.54 -6.57 0.41
N LYS A 395 14.24 -7.38 -0.39
CA LYS A 395 14.41 -7.10 -1.82
C LYS A 395 13.03 -7.02 -2.51
N ARG A 396 12.91 -6.15 -3.53
CA ARG A 396 11.70 -5.91 -4.35
C ARG A 396 10.56 -5.16 -3.64
N LYS A 397 10.59 -5.00 -2.32
CA LYS A 397 9.62 -4.22 -1.52
C LYS A 397 9.80 -2.71 -1.72
N VAL A 398 8.71 -1.96 -1.61
CA VAL A 398 8.74 -0.51 -1.33
C VAL A 398 7.90 -0.18 -0.10
N ILE A 399 8.21 0.96 0.52
CA ILE A 399 7.23 1.68 1.34
C ILE A 399 6.88 3.02 0.70
N VAL A 400 5.62 3.42 0.88
CA VAL A 400 5.08 4.73 0.49
C VAL A 400 4.74 5.46 1.79
N PHE A 401 5.37 6.60 2.03
CA PHE A 401 5.02 7.45 3.17
C PHE A 401 4.87 8.91 2.75
N TYR A 402 4.05 9.63 3.49
CA TYR A 402 3.69 11.01 3.19
C TYR A 402 4.39 11.97 4.15
N SER A 403 4.95 13.04 3.59
CA SER A 403 5.58 14.14 4.34
C SER A 403 4.71 15.40 4.37
N MET A 404 3.51 15.35 3.79
CA MET A 404 2.48 16.38 3.90
C MET A 404 1.11 15.75 4.17
N LEU A 405 0.26 16.45 4.89
CA LEU A 405 -1.12 16.08 5.19
C LEU A 405 -2.06 16.43 4.00
N PRO A 406 -3.26 15.83 3.93
CA PRO A 406 -4.29 16.13 2.92
C PRO A 406 -4.69 17.60 2.73
N ASN A 407 -4.45 18.49 3.70
CA ASN A 407 -4.64 19.94 3.58
C ASN A 407 -3.45 20.72 2.98
N GLY A 408 -2.32 20.06 2.73
CA GLY A 408 -1.10 20.68 2.21
C GLY A 408 -0.15 21.24 3.28
N GLU A 409 -0.41 21.05 4.57
CA GLU A 409 0.59 21.29 5.63
C GLU A 409 1.63 20.16 5.63
N SER A 410 2.90 20.46 5.98
CA SER A 410 3.91 19.41 6.17
C SER A 410 3.59 18.58 7.43
N ASP A 411 3.93 17.29 7.43
CA ASP A 411 3.69 16.39 8.57
C ASP A 411 4.97 16.17 9.41
N PRO A 412 5.11 16.76 10.62
CA PRO A 412 6.26 16.54 11.50
C PRO A 412 6.32 15.12 12.09
N MET A 413 5.28 14.30 11.92
CA MET A 413 5.27 12.90 12.28
C MET A 413 6.03 12.05 11.27
N SER A 414 6.21 12.54 10.02
CA SER A 414 7.01 11.90 8.95
C SER A 414 8.53 11.89 9.20
N LEU A 415 8.96 12.34 10.39
CA LEU A 415 10.32 12.14 10.89
C LEU A 415 10.68 10.65 10.83
N HIS A 416 11.70 10.32 10.06
CA HIS A 416 12.14 8.95 9.81
C HIS A 416 13.66 8.86 9.63
N GLY A 417 14.24 7.66 9.69
CA GLY A 417 15.68 7.47 9.51
C GLY A 417 16.05 6.07 9.01
N GLY A 418 17.32 5.89 8.65
CA GLY A 418 17.90 4.60 8.28
C GLY A 418 18.78 4.06 9.40
N CYS A 419 18.34 3.01 10.09
CA CYS A 419 19.10 2.37 11.15
C CYS A 419 20.43 1.78 10.63
N PRO A 420 21.48 1.71 11.48
CA PRO A 420 22.75 1.09 11.11
C PRO A 420 22.54 -0.30 10.51
N VAL A 421 23.22 -0.60 9.40
CA VAL A 421 23.36 -1.98 8.91
C VAL A 421 24.24 -2.75 9.89
N GLU A 422 23.78 -3.92 10.33
CA GLU A 422 24.49 -4.75 11.31
C GLU A 422 25.04 -6.05 10.68
N GLU A 423 24.54 -6.44 9.50
CA GLU A 423 25.03 -7.59 8.73
C GLU A 423 24.53 -7.53 7.27
N GLY A 424 25.46 -7.51 6.31
CA GLY A 424 25.19 -7.41 4.86
C GLY A 424 25.39 -6.00 4.29
N ILE A 425 24.81 -5.73 3.12
CA ILE A 425 24.84 -4.41 2.45
C ILE A 425 23.41 -4.03 2.07
N LYS A 426 22.98 -2.83 2.42
CA LYS A 426 21.67 -2.28 2.06
C LYS A 426 21.78 -1.43 0.79
N TYR A 427 21.18 -1.91 -0.29
CA TYR A 427 20.87 -1.09 -1.46
C TYR A 427 19.44 -0.56 -1.36
N SER A 428 19.24 0.71 -1.67
CA SER A 428 17.92 1.36 -1.58
C SER A 428 17.79 2.52 -2.56
N GLY A 429 16.57 3.03 -2.75
CA GLY A 429 16.31 4.18 -3.62
C GLY A 429 15.24 5.11 -3.04
N ASN A 430 15.52 6.41 -2.95
CA ASN A 430 14.49 7.41 -2.66
C ASN A 430 13.92 7.94 -3.99
N LYS A 431 12.64 7.63 -4.27
CA LYS A 431 11.87 8.28 -5.33
C LYS A 431 10.92 9.29 -4.70
N TRP A 432 11.37 10.55 -4.69
CA TRP A 432 10.61 11.68 -4.12
C TRP A 432 9.59 12.23 -5.12
N VAL A 433 8.39 12.52 -4.62
CA VAL A 433 7.27 13.07 -5.39
C VAL A 433 6.81 14.36 -4.72
N TRP A 434 6.81 15.46 -5.46
CA TRP A 434 6.43 16.78 -4.97
C TRP A 434 4.92 17.03 -5.09
N ASN A 435 4.38 17.95 -4.29
CA ASN A 435 2.98 18.40 -4.46
C ASN A 435 2.74 19.19 -5.78
N LYS A 436 3.82 19.55 -6.50
CA LYS A 436 3.82 20.30 -7.77
C LYS A 436 4.86 19.73 -8.75
N PRO A 437 4.72 19.98 -10.07
CA PRO A 437 5.73 19.59 -11.05
C PRO A 437 7.15 20.08 -10.71
N VAL A 438 8.14 19.25 -11.02
CA VAL A 438 9.57 19.59 -10.91
C VAL A 438 10.08 20.18 -12.22
N SER A 439 10.15 21.51 -12.25
CA SER A 439 11.01 22.26 -13.17
C SER A 439 12.48 22.11 -12.72
N PHE A 440 13.27 21.41 -13.52
CA PHE A 440 14.74 21.36 -13.43
C PHE A 440 15.35 22.21 -14.54
#